data_AF-A0A842ZZQ6-F1
#
_entry.id   AF-A0A842ZZQ6-F1
#
_cell.length_a   1.000
_cell.length_b   1.000
_cell.length_c   1.000
_cell.angle_alpha   90.00
_cell.angle_beta   90.00
_cell.angle_gamma   90.00
#
_symmetry.space_group_name_H-M   'P 1'
#
loop_
_entity.id
_entity.type
_entity.pdbx_description
1 polymer ?
#
loop_
_entity_poly.entity_id
_entity_poly.type
_entity_poly.pdbx_seq_one_letter_code
_entity_poly.pdbx_strand_id
1 'polypeptide(L)'
;SLIPKGNLIEVKYEDFIREPMEIIQHIYSELNLDGFAASRAAFDTYLKSQKSLNGESYTVSDEAREKIDKRWGFIREAFNYS
;
A
#
# COMPACT_ATOMS: atom_id res chain seq x y z
N SER A 1 -18.27 -9.38 -3.62
CA SER A 1 -17.71 -9.23 -2.26
C SER A 1 -18.86 -9.15 -1.26
N LEU A 2 -18.71 -9.75 -0.07
CA LEU A 2 -19.67 -9.61 1.04
C LEU A 2 -19.46 -8.30 1.82
N ILE A 3 -18.38 -7.57 1.53
CA ILE A 3 -18.07 -6.29 2.16
C ILE A 3 -18.82 -5.18 1.40
N PRO A 4 -19.57 -4.30 2.10
CA PRO A 4 -20.25 -3.17 1.48
C PRO A 4 -19.29 -2.24 0.74
N LYS A 5 -19.79 -1.56 -0.29
CA LYS A 5 -19.04 -0.48 -0.95
C LYS A 5 -18.71 0.61 0.06
N GLY A 6 -17.47 1.09 0.00
CA GLY A 6 -16.94 2.09 0.92
C GLY A 6 -16.47 1.56 2.28
N ASN A 7 -16.44 0.23 2.47
CA ASN A 7 -15.93 -0.39 3.70
C ASN A 7 -14.61 -1.15 3.48
N LEU A 8 -14.04 -1.09 2.27
CA LEU A 8 -12.76 -1.70 1.93
C LEU A 8 -12.06 -0.87 0.86
N ILE A 9 -10.76 -0.68 1.06
CA ILE A 9 -9.83 -0.20 0.03
C ILE A 9 -8.59 -1.11 0.07
N GLU A 10 -8.06 -1.45 -1.10
CA GLU A 10 -6.80 -2.17 -1.25
C GLU A 10 -5.71 -1.19 -1.65
N VAL A 11 -4.61 -1.16 -0.90
CA VAL A 11 -3.50 -0.24 -1.12
C VAL A 11 -2.22 -1.04 -1.27
N LYS A 12 -1.54 -0.83 -2.40
CA LYS A 12 -0.23 -1.42 -2.65
C LYS A 12 0.83 -0.66 -1.86
N TYR A 13 1.69 -1.40 -1.15
CA TYR A 13 2.73 -0.83 -0.30
C TYR A 13 3.70 0.07 -1.10
N GLU A 14 4.12 -0.37 -2.28
CA GLU A 14 5.06 0.36 -3.14
C GLU A 14 4.49 1.70 -3.63
N ASP A 15 3.19 1.73 -3.95
CA ASP A 15 2.52 2.97 -4.35
C ASP A 15 2.33 3.90 -3.14
N PHE A 16 2.03 3.34 -1.97
CA PHE A 16 1.92 4.11 -0.72
C PHE A 16 3.24 4.80 -0.35
N ILE A 17 4.37 4.10 -0.42
CA ILE A 17 5.66 4.73 -0.10
C ILE A 17 6.09 5.76 -1.16
N ARG A 18 5.66 5.60 -2.43
CA ARG A 18 5.95 6.55 -3.51
C ARG A 18 5.15 7.84 -3.36
N GLU A 19 3.86 7.73 -3.08
CA GLU A 19 2.90 8.85 -3.05
C GLU A 19 2.01 8.83 -1.78
N PRO A 20 2.58 8.86 -0.57
CA PRO A 20 1.86 8.55 0.66
C PRO A 20 0.69 9.50 0.94
N MET A 21 0.86 10.80 0.68
CA MET A 21 -0.19 11.79 0.93
C MET A 21 -1.38 11.61 -0.03
N GLU A 22 -1.13 11.26 -1.28
CA GLU A 22 -2.18 11.03 -2.28
C GLU A 22 -2.97 9.76 -1.93
N ILE A 23 -2.28 8.69 -1.53
CA ILE A 23 -2.92 7.45 -1.11
C ILE A 23 -3.72 7.64 0.20
N ILE A 24 -3.22 8.41 1.18
CA ILE A 24 -4.01 8.75 2.38
C ILE A 24 -5.29 9.49 2.00
N GLN A 25 -5.22 10.46 1.08
CA GLN A 25 -6.40 11.16 0.59
C GLN A 25 -7.39 10.20 -0.10
N HIS A 26 -6.88 9.28 -0.92
CA HIS A 26 -7.68 8.27 -1.59
C HIS A 26 -8.37 7.33 -0.59
N ILE A 27 -7.69 6.90 0.47
CA ILE A 27 -8.29 6.10 1.56
C ILE A 27 -9.48 6.83 2.19
N TYR A 28 -9.34 8.13 2.50
CA TYR A 28 -10.45 8.91 3.05
C TYR A 28 -11.64 8.97 2.08
N SER A 29 -11.37 9.16 0.79
CA SER A 29 -12.41 9.18 -0.24
C SER A 29 -13.13 7.84 -0.38
N GLU A 30 -12.39 6.73 -0.52
CA GLU A 30 -12.98 5.40 -0.71
C GLU A 30 -13.77 4.96 0.51
N LEU A 31 -13.27 5.24 1.72
CA LEU A 31 -13.94 4.86 2.96
C LEU A 31 -15.01 5.86 3.42
N ASN A 32 -15.30 6.91 2.63
CA ASN A 32 -16.21 7.99 2.99
C ASN A 32 -15.91 8.60 4.37
N LEU A 33 -14.64 8.84 4.66
CA LEU A 33 -14.19 9.44 5.91
C LEU A 33 -14.09 10.96 5.77
N ASP A 34 -14.63 11.67 6.76
CA ASP A 34 -14.49 13.11 6.88
C ASP A 34 -13.15 13.52 7.52
N GLY A 35 -12.79 14.80 7.41
CA GLY A 35 -11.71 15.39 8.20
C GLY A 35 -10.31 15.32 7.59
N PHE A 36 -10.15 14.81 6.36
CA PHE A 36 -8.84 14.77 5.69
C PHE A 36 -8.14 16.14 5.68
N ALA A 37 -8.86 17.20 5.29
CA ALA A 37 -8.30 18.54 5.18
C ALA A 37 -7.73 19.06 6.52
N ALA A 38 -8.41 18.77 7.63
CA ALA A 38 -7.95 19.14 8.98
C ALA A 38 -6.74 18.29 9.43
N SER A 39 -6.72 17.01 9.06
CA SER A 39 -5.65 16.06 9.45
C SER A 39 -4.40 16.14 8.56
N ARG A 40 -4.48 16.75 7.38
CA ARG A 40 -3.40 16.76 6.37
C ARG A 40 -2.06 17.23 6.92
N ALA A 41 -2.05 18.28 7.76
CA ALA A 41 -0.83 18.82 8.35
C ALA A 41 -0.16 17.84 9.34
N ALA A 42 -0.96 17.06 10.09
CA ALA A 42 -0.45 16.05 11.00
C ALA A 42 0.17 14.88 10.23
N PHE A 43 -0.48 14.44 9.15
CA PHE A 43 0.08 13.41 8.25
C PHE A 43 1.38 13.86 7.60
N ASP A 44 1.44 15.09 7.07
CA ASP A 44 2.67 15.62 6.45
C ASP A 44 3.84 15.67 7.45
N THR A 45 3.57 16.11 8.68
CA THR A 45 4.55 16.12 9.77
C THR A 45 5.08 14.72 10.07
N TYR A 46 4.18 13.74 10.18
CA TYR A 46 4.55 12.36 10.46
C TYR A 46 5.33 11.73 9.29
N LEU A 47 4.87 11.88 8.05
CA LEU A 47 5.56 11.32 6.87
C LEU A 47 6.98 11.88 6.72
N LYS A 48 7.20 13.15 7.05
CA LYS A 48 8.54 13.75 7.08
C LYS A 48 9.45 13.10 8.13
N SER A 49 8.91 12.66 9.26
CA SER A 49 9.70 11.97 10.30
C SER A 49 10.06 10.53 9.92
N GLN A 50 9.34 9.90 8.97
CA GLN A 50 9.54 8.51 8.57
C GLN A 50 10.51 8.33 7.37
N LYS A 51 11.03 9.41 6.78
CA LYS A 51 11.84 9.39 5.55
C LYS A 51 13.12 8.54 5.61
N SER A 52 13.56 8.08 6.78
CA SER A 52 14.78 7.27 6.96
C SER A 52 14.55 5.76 6.94
N LEU A 53 13.31 5.28 6.76
CA LEU A 53 13.01 3.84 6.68
C LEU A 53 13.32 3.30 5.27
N ASN A 54 14.60 3.21 4.94
CA ASN A 54 15.04 2.45 3.77
C ASN A 54 14.88 0.96 4.08
N GLY A 55 13.92 0.30 3.41
CA GLY A 55 13.74 -1.14 3.49
C GLY A 55 14.98 -1.84 2.96
N GLU A 56 15.56 -2.74 3.75
CA GLU A 56 16.61 -3.62 3.30
C GLU A 56 16.13 -4.39 2.05
N SER A 57 16.93 -4.36 0.98
CA SER A 57 16.64 -5.17 -0.20
C SER A 57 16.86 -6.63 0.14
N TYR A 58 15.78 -7.39 0.27
CA TYR A 58 15.85 -8.84 0.46
C TYR A 58 16.13 -9.51 -0.90
N THR A 59 17.27 -10.17 -1.01
CA THR A 59 17.61 -10.96 -2.20
C THR A 59 16.96 -12.33 -2.11
N VAL A 60 15.99 -12.60 -2.99
CA VAL A 60 15.35 -13.92 -3.12
C VAL A 60 16.19 -14.79 -4.06
N SER A 61 16.51 -16.03 -3.67
CA SER A 61 17.21 -16.98 -4.55
C SER A 61 16.31 -17.47 -5.69
N ASP A 62 16.90 -17.90 -6.80
CA ASP A 62 16.14 -18.38 -7.97
C ASP A 62 15.23 -19.57 -7.62
N GLU A 63 15.70 -20.51 -6.80
CA GLU A 63 14.92 -21.66 -6.34
C GLU A 63 13.71 -21.23 -5.47
N ALA A 64 13.89 -20.22 -4.62
CA ALA A 64 12.80 -19.66 -3.83
C ALA A 64 11.79 -18.92 -4.73
N ARG A 65 12.27 -18.18 -5.73
CA ARG A 65 11.44 -17.47 -6.71
C ARG A 65 10.57 -18.44 -7.52
N GLU A 66 11.14 -19.54 -8.00
CA GLU A 66 10.38 -20.55 -8.74
C GLU A 66 9.26 -21.18 -7.89
N LYS A 67 9.55 -21.48 -6.61
CA LYS A 67 8.55 -22.02 -5.67
C LYS A 67 7.44 -20.99 -5.39
N ILE A 68 7.78 -19.72 -5.24
CA ILE A 68 6.81 -18.63 -5.05
C ILE A 68 5.94 -18.50 -6.29
N ASP A 69 6.52 -18.42 -7.47
CA ASP A 69 5.77 -18.26 -8.72
C ASP A 69 4.80 -19.42 -8.96
N LYS A 70 5.26 -20.66 -8.75
CA LYS A 70 4.42 -21.85 -8.92
C LYS A 70 3.25 -21.89 -7.93
N ARG A 71 3.43 -21.40 -6.70
CA ARG A 71 2.43 -21.51 -5.63
C ARG A 71 1.56 -20.26 -5.47
N TRP A 72 2.08 -19.10 -5.83
CA TRP A 72 1.53 -17.78 -5.51
C TRP A 72 1.49 -16.84 -6.73
N GLY A 73 1.89 -17.28 -7.92
CA GLY A 73 1.84 -16.47 -9.14
C GLY A 73 0.46 -15.89 -9.42
N PHE A 74 -0.60 -16.64 -9.10
CA PHE A 74 -1.99 -16.17 -9.22
C PHE A 74 -2.31 -14.98 -8.31
N ILE A 75 -1.69 -14.87 -7.14
CA ILE A 75 -1.84 -13.69 -6.25
C ILE A 75 -1.13 -12.50 -6.87
N ARG A 76 0.07 -12.72 -7.40
CA ARG A 76 0.84 -11.66 -8.05
C ARG A 76 0.07 -11.07 -9.24
N GLU A 77 -0.57 -11.92 -10.04
CA GLU A 77 -1.47 -11.52 -11.13
C GLU A 77 -2.74 -10.82 -10.63
N ALA A 78 -3.39 -11.35 -9.58
CA ALA A 78 -4.63 -10.77 -9.04
C ALA A 78 -4.44 -9.38 -8.44
N PHE A 79 -3.26 -9.10 -7.87
CA PHE A 79 -2.96 -7.85 -7.17
C PHE A 79 -1.94 -6.96 -7.91
N ASN A 80 -1.58 -7.29 -9.16
CA ASN A 80 -0.58 -6.55 -9.96
C ASN A 80 0.73 -6.25 -9.20
N TYR A 81 1.23 -7.23 -8.43
CA TYR A 81 2.58 -7.18 -7.88
C TYR A 81 3.58 -7.57 -8.98
N SER A 82 4.78 -6.97 -8.98
CA SER A 82 5.81 -7.18 -10.02
C SER A 82 7.13 -7.55 -9.37
#